data_AF-A0A832MQJ0-F1
#
_entry.id   AF-A0A832MQJ0-F1
#
_cell.length_a   1.000
_cell.length_b   1.000
_cell.length_c   1.000
_cell.angle_alpha   90.00
_cell.angle_beta   90.00
_cell.angle_gamma   90.00
#
_symmetry.space_group_name_H-M   'P 1'
#
loop_
_entity.id
_entity.type
_entity.pdbx_description
1 polymer ?
#
loop_
_entity_poly.entity_id
_entity_poly.type
_entity_poly.pdbx_seq_one_letter_code
_entity_poly.pdbx_strand_id
1 'polypeptide(L)'
;MKKWISFTFAICLSLVMLASCGDVESQYVITTGWVIGEESDINTGIPTVKILKMNNGGQTWTTQALPDGCAGMLANDISAYDNNVAWAVGFRMSTVQPALPKGAIFFTSSGGINCEQQKIPAEAQNVDFWKVSFVGARR
;
A
#
# COMPACT_ATOMS: atom_id res chain seq x y z
N MET A 1 6.36 -52.98 -61.87
CA MET A 1 7.80 -53.30 -61.91
C MET A 1 8.59 -52.08 -61.45
N LYS A 2 9.52 -52.25 -60.48
CA LYS A 2 10.64 -51.34 -60.12
C LYS A 2 10.25 -49.96 -59.56
N LYS A 3 10.84 -49.39 -58.50
CA LYS A 3 11.93 -49.72 -57.56
C LYS A 3 11.83 -48.73 -56.38
N TRP A 4 12.20 -49.17 -55.18
CA TRP A 4 12.50 -48.36 -53.97
C TRP A 4 13.52 -47.24 -54.22
N ILE A 5 13.46 -46.15 -53.44
CA ILE A 5 14.59 -45.55 -52.69
C ILE A 5 14.03 -44.67 -51.55
N SER A 6 14.45 -44.99 -50.33
CA SER A 6 14.32 -44.17 -49.12
C SER A 6 15.37 -43.04 -49.11
N PHE A 7 14.93 -41.82 -48.82
CA PHE A 7 15.71 -40.64 -48.40
C PHE A 7 14.65 -39.78 -47.67
N THR A 8 14.67 -39.44 -46.38
CA THR A 8 15.79 -39.11 -45.50
C THR A 8 15.29 -39.31 -44.07
N PHE A 9 15.87 -40.28 -43.39
CA PHE A 9 15.70 -40.56 -41.97
C PHE A 9 16.77 -39.72 -41.23
N ALA A 10 16.52 -38.44 -40.97
CA ALA A 10 17.48 -37.60 -40.23
C ALA A 10 16.90 -36.30 -39.63
N ILE A 11 15.61 -36.22 -39.34
CA ILE A 11 15.08 -35.15 -38.46
C ILE A 11 14.07 -35.78 -37.49
N CYS A 12 14.48 -36.89 -36.89
CA CYS A 12 13.84 -37.40 -35.71
C CYS A 12 14.72 -36.97 -34.52
N LEU A 13 14.12 -36.22 -33.61
CA LEU A 13 14.30 -36.46 -32.19
C LEU A 13 15.57 -35.91 -31.49
N SER A 14 16.03 -34.70 -31.80
CA SER A 14 17.12 -34.11 -30.99
C SER A 14 17.01 -32.63 -30.59
N LEU A 15 15.90 -31.94 -30.85
CA LEU A 15 15.69 -30.61 -30.22
C LEU A 15 14.28 -30.43 -29.65
N VAL A 16 13.66 -31.52 -29.19
CA VAL A 16 12.54 -31.47 -28.24
C VAL A 16 13.11 -31.54 -26.83
N MET A 17 13.99 -30.60 -26.47
CA MET A 17 14.50 -30.38 -25.10
C MET A 17 15.09 -28.96 -24.98
N LEU A 18 14.38 -27.92 -25.42
CA LEU A 18 14.46 -26.69 -24.63
C LEU A 18 13.41 -26.88 -23.55
N ALA A 19 13.89 -27.23 -22.37
CA ALA A 19 13.12 -27.17 -21.15
C ALA A 19 12.34 -25.86 -21.18
N SER A 20 11.03 -25.99 -21.40
CA SER A 20 10.07 -25.06 -20.82
C SER A 20 10.19 -25.28 -19.32
N CYS A 21 11.30 -24.80 -18.75
CA CYS A 21 11.42 -24.52 -17.33
C CYS A 21 10.49 -23.33 -17.14
N GLY A 22 9.20 -23.64 -17.10
CA GLY A 22 8.14 -22.72 -16.81
C GLY A 22 8.25 -22.35 -15.34
N ASP A 23 9.27 -21.57 -15.00
CA ASP A 23 9.09 -20.58 -13.97
C ASP A 23 8.35 -19.46 -14.67
N VAL A 24 7.03 -19.61 -14.78
CA VAL A 24 6.18 -18.43 -14.91
C VAL A 24 6.46 -17.67 -13.62
N GLU A 25 7.44 -16.76 -13.66
CA GLU A 25 7.60 -15.73 -12.65
C GLU A 25 6.19 -15.15 -12.51
N SER A 26 5.53 -15.45 -11.38
CA SER A 26 4.28 -14.79 -11.08
C SER A 26 4.66 -13.32 -10.94
N GLN A 27 4.49 -12.57 -12.02
CA GLN A 27 4.58 -11.12 -12.00
C GLN A 27 3.47 -10.71 -11.05
N TYR A 28 3.80 -10.54 -9.78
CA TYR A 28 2.90 -9.98 -8.81
C TYR A 28 2.71 -8.53 -9.28
N VAL A 29 1.62 -8.27 -10.00
CA VAL A 29 1.28 -6.93 -10.41
C VAL A 29 0.70 -6.25 -9.18
N ILE A 30 1.58 -5.67 -8.34
CA ILE A 30 1.15 -4.70 -7.33
C ILE A 30 0.52 -3.57 -8.13
N THR A 31 -0.80 -3.55 -8.24
CA THR A 31 -1.47 -2.44 -8.90
C THR A 31 -1.65 -1.31 -7.90
N THR A 32 -2.03 -1.63 -6.67
CA THR A 32 -2.36 -0.65 -5.63
C THR A 32 -1.33 -0.62 -4.51
N GLY A 33 -1.02 0.58 -4.03
CA GLY A 33 -0.19 0.77 -2.85
C GLY A 33 -0.50 2.09 -2.16
N TRP A 34 -0.11 2.15 -0.90
CA TRP A 34 -0.42 3.22 0.02
C TRP A 34 0.83 3.62 0.79
N VAL A 35 1.01 4.92 0.98
CA VAL A 35 2.04 5.47 1.87
C VAL A 35 1.43 6.56 2.73
N ILE A 36 2.01 6.74 3.89
CA ILE A 36 1.69 7.83 4.80
C ILE A 36 2.99 8.54 5.19
N GLY A 37 2.89 9.85 5.41
CA GLY A 37 3.95 10.68 5.96
C GLY A 37 3.38 12.00 6.46
N GLU A 38 4.23 12.99 6.67
CA GLU A 38 3.82 14.34 7.01
C GLU A 38 4.50 15.39 6.13
N GLU A 39 3.77 16.48 5.90
CA GLU A 39 4.30 17.73 5.38
C GLU A 39 4.46 18.71 6.54
N SER A 40 5.65 19.27 6.73
CA SER A 40 5.88 20.30 7.74
C SER A 40 5.60 21.68 7.16
N ASP A 41 4.78 22.47 7.84
CA ASP A 41 4.61 23.88 7.50
C ASP A 41 5.94 24.63 7.73
N ILE A 42 6.44 25.32 6.70
CA ILE A 42 7.78 25.93 6.72
C ILE A 42 7.92 27.07 7.74
N ASN A 43 6.81 27.71 8.13
CA ASN A 43 6.83 28.88 9.00
C ASN A 43 6.67 28.48 10.48
N THR A 44 5.86 27.46 10.74
CA THR A 44 5.48 27.03 12.10
C THR A 44 6.16 25.73 12.53
N GLY A 45 6.65 24.93 11.58
CA GLY A 45 7.16 23.58 11.83
C GLY A 45 6.07 22.57 12.21
N ILE A 46 4.79 22.95 12.15
CA ILE A 46 3.67 22.08 12.51
C ILE A 46 3.48 21.05 11.39
N PRO A 47 3.55 19.73 11.69
CA PRO A 47 3.36 18.68 10.69
C PRO A 47 1.87 18.52 10.36
N THR A 48 1.57 18.15 9.13
CA THR A 48 0.24 17.70 8.72
C THR A 48 0.37 16.36 7.99
N VAL A 49 -0.36 15.35 8.45
CA VAL A 49 -0.36 14.03 7.83
C VAL A 49 -0.76 14.13 6.35
N LYS A 50 -0.13 13.31 5.51
CA LYS A 50 -0.48 13.07 4.11
C LYS A 50 -0.56 11.58 3.87
N ILE A 51 -1.59 11.16 3.15
CA ILE A 51 -1.70 9.80 2.61
C ILE A 51 -1.62 9.92 1.09
N LEU A 52 -0.79 9.09 0.46
CA LEU A 52 -0.75 8.97 -0.99
C LEU A 52 -1.12 7.54 -1.39
N LYS A 53 -1.79 7.42 -2.53
CA LYS A 53 -2.18 6.14 -3.13
C LYS A 53 -1.72 6.06 -4.57
N MET A 54 -1.32 4.85 -4.98
CA MET A 54 -1.06 4.49 -6.37
C MET A 54 -2.03 3.40 -6.83
N ASN A 55 -2.27 3.31 -8.13
CA ASN A 55 -3.07 2.26 -8.78
C ASN A 55 -2.42 1.73 -10.08
N ASN A 56 -1.12 2.00 -10.30
CA ASN A 56 -0.39 1.69 -11.53
C ASN A 56 1.02 1.14 -11.27
N GLY A 57 1.23 0.42 -10.16
CA GLY A 57 2.50 -0.25 -9.87
C GLY A 57 3.68 0.69 -9.64
N GLY A 58 3.44 1.82 -8.98
CA GLY A 58 4.49 2.72 -8.50
C GLY A 58 4.83 3.86 -9.45
N GLN A 59 4.20 3.92 -10.63
CA GLN A 59 4.51 4.94 -11.63
C GLN A 59 4.04 6.33 -11.19
N THR A 60 2.84 6.45 -10.61
CA THR A 60 2.33 7.72 -10.08
C THR A 60 1.60 7.55 -8.76
N TRP A 61 1.64 8.60 -7.94
CA TRP A 61 1.01 8.67 -6.63
C TRP A 61 0.08 9.90 -6.57
N THR A 62 -1.08 9.74 -5.94
CA THR A 62 -2.06 10.81 -5.76
C THR A 62 -2.32 11.04 -4.28
N THR A 63 -2.32 12.29 -3.85
CA THR A 63 -2.68 12.67 -2.48
C THR A 63 -4.15 12.37 -2.22
N GLN A 64 -4.42 11.72 -1.10
CA GLN A 64 -5.76 11.38 -0.64
C GLN A 64 -6.30 12.51 0.24
N ALA A 65 -7.60 12.75 0.19
CA ALA A 65 -8.23 13.77 1.02
C ALA A 65 -8.31 13.26 2.47
N LEU A 66 -7.86 14.10 3.40
CA LEU A 66 -7.93 13.86 4.84
C LEU A 66 -8.95 14.82 5.46
N PRO A 67 -9.57 14.45 6.59
CA PRO A 67 -10.49 15.35 7.28
C PRO A 67 -9.73 16.55 7.85
N ASP A 68 -10.46 17.63 8.13
CA ASP A 68 -9.92 18.75 8.89
C ASP A 68 -9.41 18.29 10.27
N GLY A 69 -8.38 18.96 10.79
CA GLY A 69 -7.79 18.61 12.09
C GLY A 69 -6.59 17.65 12.04
N CYS A 70 -6.04 17.37 10.86
CA CYS A 70 -4.78 16.62 10.71
C CYS A 70 -3.53 17.45 11.02
N ALA A 71 -3.67 18.77 11.18
CA ALA A 71 -2.57 19.65 11.57
C ALA A 71 -2.09 19.34 12.99
N GLY A 72 -0.78 19.26 13.16
CA GLY A 72 -0.11 18.85 14.40
C GLY A 72 -0.01 17.35 14.61
N MET A 73 -0.42 16.52 13.65
CA MET A 73 -0.29 15.07 13.70
C MET A 73 0.95 14.60 12.94
N LEU A 74 1.68 13.66 13.54
CA LEU A 74 2.76 12.88 12.95
C LEU A 74 2.18 11.55 12.45
N ALA A 75 2.66 11.09 11.30
CA ALA A 75 2.33 9.80 10.74
C ALA A 75 3.30 8.72 11.22
N ASN A 76 2.79 7.50 11.40
CA ASN A 76 3.63 6.35 11.74
C ASN A 76 3.45 5.19 10.76
N ASP A 77 2.22 4.73 10.55
CA ASP A 77 1.98 3.51 9.77
C ASP A 77 0.66 3.56 9.04
N ILE A 78 0.58 2.80 7.95
CA ILE A 78 -0.62 2.57 7.17
C ILE A 78 -0.67 1.11 6.74
N SER A 79 -1.82 0.47 6.94
CA SER A 79 -2.08 -0.88 6.46
C SER A 79 -3.41 -0.91 5.70
N ALA A 80 -3.33 -1.35 4.44
CA ALA A 80 -4.49 -1.66 3.64
C ALA A 80 -5.00 -3.07 3.98
N TYR A 81 -6.32 -3.20 4.06
CA TYR A 81 -7.01 -4.50 4.07
C TYR A 81 -7.26 -4.98 2.63
N ASP A 82 -7.64 -4.05 1.74
CA ASP A 82 -7.75 -4.25 0.30
C ASP A 82 -7.51 -2.92 -0.46
N ASN A 83 -7.83 -2.87 -1.75
CA ASN A 83 -7.62 -1.69 -2.60
C ASN A 83 -8.45 -0.45 -2.19
N ASN A 84 -9.54 -0.66 -1.44
CA ASN A 84 -10.50 0.37 -1.03
C ASN A 84 -10.48 0.64 0.47
N VAL A 85 -10.08 -0.34 1.28
CA VAL A 85 -10.14 -0.27 2.72
C VAL A 85 -8.73 -0.18 3.31
N ALA A 86 -8.45 0.89 4.06
CA ALA A 86 -7.17 1.08 4.74
C ALA A 86 -7.32 1.82 6.06
N TRP A 87 -6.38 1.54 6.98
CA TRP A 87 -6.21 2.26 8.24
C TRP A 87 -4.82 2.84 8.31
N ALA A 88 -4.75 4.07 8.81
CA ALA A 88 -3.53 4.79 9.07
C ALA A 88 -3.51 5.26 10.52
N VAL A 89 -2.33 5.29 11.13
CA VAL A 89 -2.16 5.68 12.52
C VAL A 89 -1.04 6.68 12.69
N GLY A 90 -1.17 7.46 13.75
CA GLY A 90 -0.24 8.52 14.09
C GLY A 90 -0.46 9.04 15.50
N PHE A 91 0.22 10.13 15.82
CA PHE A 91 0.11 10.77 17.12
C PHE A 91 0.40 12.27 17.01
N ARG A 92 -0.12 13.04 17.95
CA ARG A 92 0.06 14.49 18.01
C ARG A 92 1.49 14.83 18.41
N MET A 93 2.09 15.77 17.69
CA MET A 93 3.36 16.39 18.08
C MET A 93 3.26 17.00 19.48
N SER A 94 4.27 16.77 20.33
CA SER A 94 4.23 17.14 21.76
C SER A 94 4.10 18.64 22.02
N THR A 95 4.49 19.48 21.07
CA THR A 95 4.44 20.94 21.16
C THR A 95 3.09 21.53 20.75
N VAL A 96 2.18 20.73 20.19
CA VAL A 96 0.86 21.18 19.75
C VAL A 96 -0.15 21.05 20.91
N GLN A 97 -1.01 22.06 21.05
CA GLN A 97 -1.98 22.18 22.15
C GLN A 97 -2.88 20.93 22.27
N PRO A 98 -3.15 20.43 23.49
CA PRO A 98 -3.80 19.14 23.71
C PRO A 98 -5.33 19.13 23.52
N ALA A 99 -5.87 19.94 22.60
CA ALA A 99 -7.31 19.97 22.33
C ALA A 99 -7.84 18.63 21.76
N LEU A 100 -6.96 17.78 21.23
CA LEU A 100 -7.28 16.48 20.63
C LEU A 100 -6.73 15.31 21.47
N PRO A 101 -7.13 14.06 21.22
CA PRO A 101 -6.40 12.89 21.70
C PRO A 101 -4.93 12.93 21.25
N LYS A 102 -4.06 12.23 21.99
CA LYS A 102 -2.65 12.06 21.66
C LYS A 102 -2.46 11.16 20.45
N GLY A 103 -3.24 10.08 20.35
CA GLY A 103 -3.24 9.21 19.17
C GLY A 103 -4.17 9.72 18.07
N ALA A 104 -3.97 9.22 16.85
CA ALA A 104 -4.91 9.38 15.74
C ALA A 104 -5.08 8.06 15.00
N ILE A 105 -6.31 7.75 14.62
CA ILE A 105 -6.67 6.64 13.73
C ILE A 105 -7.43 7.24 12.56
N PHE A 106 -6.92 7.04 11.35
CA PHE A 106 -7.55 7.42 10.10
C PHE A 106 -8.06 6.16 9.39
N PHE A 107 -9.24 6.27 8.79
CA PHE A 107 -9.88 5.17 8.09
C PHE A 107 -10.42 5.62 6.74
N THR A 108 -10.35 4.73 5.75
CA THR A 108 -11.08 4.87 4.50
C THR A 108 -11.65 3.53 4.07
N SER A 109 -12.85 3.56 3.50
CA SER A 109 -13.48 2.43 2.79
C SER A 109 -13.74 2.73 1.31
N SER A 110 -13.32 3.91 0.85
CA SER A 110 -13.58 4.44 -0.50
C SER A 110 -12.31 4.52 -1.34
N GLY A 111 -11.26 3.79 -0.93
CA GLY A 111 -9.98 3.80 -1.60
C GLY A 111 -9.26 5.14 -1.50
N GLY A 112 -9.48 5.88 -0.40
CA GLY A 112 -8.75 7.09 -0.07
C GLY A 112 -9.37 8.36 -0.66
N ILE A 113 -10.48 8.21 -1.40
CA ILE A 113 -11.26 9.36 -1.86
C ILE A 113 -11.75 10.17 -0.65
N ASN A 114 -12.23 9.47 0.38
CA ASN A 114 -12.58 10.06 1.67
C ASN A 114 -11.90 9.27 2.78
N CYS A 115 -11.10 9.96 3.58
CA CYS A 115 -10.60 9.46 4.85
C CYS A 115 -11.35 10.16 6.00
N GLU A 116 -11.56 9.46 7.10
CA GLU A 116 -12.15 10.00 8.32
C GLU A 116 -11.27 9.68 9.53
N GLN A 117 -11.29 10.55 10.54
CA GLN A 117 -10.63 10.28 11.81
C GLN A 117 -11.62 9.52 12.71
N GLN A 118 -11.21 8.33 13.16
CA GLN A 118 -12.01 7.53 14.07
C GLN A 118 -11.88 8.04 15.51
N LYS A 119 -12.99 7.94 16.26
CA LYS A 119 -13.04 8.34 17.66
C LYS A 119 -12.21 7.37 18.51
N ILE A 120 -11.32 7.93 19.32
CA ILE A 120 -10.52 7.17 20.29
C ILE A 120 -11.31 7.02 21.60
N PRO A 121 -11.41 5.80 22.17
CA PRO A 121 -12.01 5.58 23.48
C PRO A 121 -11.36 6.43 24.58
N ALA A 122 -12.13 6.81 25.60
CA ALA A 122 -11.68 7.76 26.63
C ALA A 122 -10.41 7.29 27.36
N GLU A 123 -10.32 6.00 27.63
CA GLU A 123 -9.20 5.31 28.27
C GLU A 123 -7.92 5.26 27.42
N ALA A 124 -8.04 5.46 26.10
CA ALA A 124 -6.93 5.38 25.15
C ALA A 124 -6.52 6.75 24.58
N GLN A 125 -7.07 7.86 25.11
CA GLN A 125 -6.80 9.20 24.56
C GLN A 125 -5.35 9.65 24.71
N ASN A 126 -4.56 9.06 25.60
CA ASN A 126 -3.16 9.43 25.84
C ASN A 126 -2.16 8.36 25.34
N VAL A 127 -2.42 7.78 24.17
CA VAL A 127 -1.61 6.70 23.58
C VAL A 127 -1.02 7.15 22.24
N ASP A 128 0.26 6.86 22.03
CA ASP A 128 0.90 7.02 20.71
C ASP A 128 0.69 5.73 19.91
N PHE A 129 0.11 5.85 18.71
CA PHE A 129 -0.10 4.68 17.84
C PHE A 129 1.04 4.56 16.82
N TRP A 130 1.85 3.52 16.98
CA TRP A 130 3.06 3.30 16.18
C TRP A 130 2.87 2.41 14.96
N LYS A 131 1.89 1.50 15.00
CA LYS A 131 1.73 0.48 13.97
C LYS A 131 0.28 0.03 13.89
N VAL A 132 -0.17 -0.30 12.69
CA VAL A 132 -1.45 -0.99 12.44
C VAL A 132 -1.20 -2.24 11.62
N SER A 133 -1.85 -3.34 11.99
CA SER A 133 -1.73 -4.60 11.28
C SER A 133 -3.01 -5.41 11.38
N PHE A 134 -3.34 -6.11 10.29
CA PHE A 134 -4.51 -6.97 10.19
C PHE A 134 -4.05 -8.42 10.01
N VAL A 135 -4.55 -9.31 10.86
CA VAL A 135 -4.36 -10.75 10.70
C VAL A 135 -5.23 -11.22 9.53
N GLY A 136 -4.64 -11.95 8.58
CA GLY A 136 -5.39 -12.54 7.46
C GLY A 136 -5.79 -11.57 6.36
N ALA A 137 -5.27 -10.34 6.34
CA ALA A 137 -5.37 -9.49 5.16
C ALA A 137 -4.76 -10.23 3.96
N ARG A 138 -5.54 -10.38 2.88
CA ARG A 138 -5.07 -11.01 1.65
C ARG A 138 -4.08 -10.05 1.01
N ARG A 139 -2.80 -10.22 1.33
CA ARG A 139 -1.67 -9.58 0.65
C ARG A 139 -1.25 -10.49 -0.48
#